data_AF-A0A8K0IFU6-F1
#
_entry.id   AF-A0A8K0IFU6-F1
#
_cell.length_a   1.000
_cell.length_b   1.000
_cell.length_c   1.000
_cell.angle_alpha   90.00
_cell.angle_beta   90.00
_cell.angle_gamma   90.00
#
_symmetry.space_group_name_H-M   'P 1'
#
loop_
_entity.id
_entity.type
_entity.pdbx_description
1 polymer ?
#
loop_
_entity_poly.entity_id
_entity_poly.type
_entity_poly.pdbx_seq_one_letter_code
_entity_poly.pdbx_strand_id
1 'polypeptide(L)' 'MEREAKVMRYKEKRKKRRYEKQIRYASRKAYAEVRPRIKGRFAKTPETSQPIPESPPYDPDRLDLQWFHS' A
#
# COMPACT_ATOMS: atom_id res chain seq x y z
N MET A 1 5.79 26.50 -25.16
CA MET A 1 4.40 26.16 -24.79
C MET A 1 4.32 24.98 -23.81
N GLU A 2 4.36 23.70 -24.23
CA GLU A 2 4.11 22.57 -23.32
C GLU A 2 5.22 22.38 -22.25
N ARG A 3 6.49 22.57 -22.63
CA ARG A 3 7.63 22.46 -21.70
C ARG A 3 7.60 23.54 -20.62
N GLU A 4 7.31 24.78 -20.99
CA GLU A 4 7.24 25.91 -20.05
C GLU A 4 6.13 25.70 -19.03
N ALA A 5 4.95 25.24 -19.48
CA ALA A 5 3.84 24.90 -18.60
C ALA A 5 4.24 23.80 -17.58
N LYS A 6 4.92 22.74 -18.04
CA LYS A 6 5.44 21.67 -17.17
C LYS A 6 6.47 22.20 -16.16
N VAL A 7 7.37 23.09 -16.58
CA VAL A 7 8.39 23.70 -15.71
C VAL A 7 7.75 24.62 -14.66
N MET A 8 6.75 25.41 -15.03
CA MET A 8 6.02 26.27 -14.10
C MET A 8 5.28 25.44 -13.05
N ARG A 9 4.56 24.40 -13.46
CA ARG A 9 3.92 23.44 -12.54
C ARG A 9 4.92 22.80 -11.58
N TYR A 10 6.12 22.43 -12.05
CA TYR A 10 7.17 21.90 -11.20
C TYR A 10 7.62 22.92 -10.14
N LYS A 11 7.89 24.17 -10.53
CA LYS A 11 8.32 25.24 -9.61
C LYS A 11 7.27 25.51 -8.53
N GLU A 12 6.00 25.57 -8.92
CA GLU A 12 4.88 25.73 -7.99
C GLU A 12 4.74 24.54 -7.03
N LYS A 13 4.81 23.31 -7.54
CA LYS A 13 4.79 22.11 -6.69
C LYS A 13 5.98 22.07 -5.74
N ARG A 14 7.17 22.52 -6.16
CA ARG A 14 8.38 22.60 -5.32
C ARG A 14 8.18 23.54 -4.14
N LYS A 15 7.58 24.72 -4.35
CA LYS A 15 7.26 25.68 -3.27
C LYS A 15 6.24 25.12 -2.28
N LYS A 16 5.31 24.28 -2.75
CA LYS A 16 4.23 23.67 -1.92
C LYS A 16 4.60 22.33 -1.27
N ARG A 17 5.86 21.87 -1.37
CA ARG A 17 6.27 20.59 -0.76
C ARG A 17 6.17 20.68 0.76
N ARG A 18 5.60 19.65 1.37
CA ARG A 18 5.57 19.47 2.82
C ARG A 18 6.62 18.42 3.18
N TYR A 19 7.61 18.80 3.99
CA TYR A 19 8.69 17.91 4.45
C TYR A 19 8.42 17.31 5.83
N GLU A 20 7.47 17.89 6.57
CA GLU A 20 7.03 17.37 7.85
C GLU A 20 6.37 15.99 7.70
N LYS A 21 6.45 15.20 8.76
CA LYS A 21 5.86 13.86 8.79
C LYS A 21 4.33 13.95 8.77
N GLN A 22 3.74 13.72 7.60
CA GLN A 22 2.28 13.67 7.44
C GLN A 22 1.74 12.25 7.68
N ILE A 23 0.80 12.12 8.61
CA ILE A 23 0.03 10.90 8.82
C ILE A 23 -1.23 10.99 7.95
N ARG A 24 -1.29 10.22 6.86
CA ARG A 24 -2.47 10.21 5.97
C ARG A 24 -3.55 9.24 6.41
N TYR A 25 -3.16 8.09 6.94
CA TYR A 25 -4.08 7.02 7.36
C TYR A 25 -4.02 6.85 8.87
N ALA A 26 -4.91 7.54 9.58
CA ALA A 26 -4.95 7.54 11.04
C ALA A 26 -5.20 6.14 11.62
N SER A 27 -6.14 5.39 11.04
CA SER A 27 -6.46 4.01 11.46
C SER A 27 -5.25 3.09 11.43
N ARG A 28 -4.46 3.13 10.34
CA ARG A 28 -3.23 2.32 10.21
C ARG A 28 -2.17 2.71 11.24
N LYS A 29 -2.07 4.00 11.59
CA LYS A 29 -1.16 4.46 12.65
C LYS A 29 -1.59 3.90 14.01
N ALA A 30 -2.88 4.00 14.36
CA ALA A 30 -3.41 3.45 15.60
C ALA A 30 -3.15 1.93 15.71
N TYR A 31 -3.39 1.17 14.64
CA TYR A 31 -3.08 -0.27 14.63
C TYR A 31 -1.58 -0.56 14.79
N ALA A 32 -0.72 0.23 14.17
CA ALA A 32 0.73 0.07 14.27
C ALA A 32 1.30 0.46 15.65
N GLU A 33 0.59 1.31 16.41
CA GLU A 33 0.93 1.71 17.78
C GLU A 33 0.57 0.61 18.78
N VAL A 34 -0.56 -0.08 18.58
CA VAL A 34 -1.02 -1.17 19.48
C VAL A 34 -0.34 -2.51 19.19
N ARG A 35 0.12 -2.76 17.95
CA ARG A 35 0.70 -4.05 17.54
C ARG A 35 2.04 -4.36 18.26
N PRO A 36 2.24 -5.58 18.80
CA PRO A 36 3.44 -5.94 19.57
C PRO A 36 4.72 -5.88 18.73
N ARG A 37 5.81 -5.42 19.36
CA ARG A 37 7.13 -5.27 18.73
C ARG A 37 8.23 -5.97 19.55
N ILE A 38 9.17 -6.59 18.86
CA ILE A 38 10.41 -7.17 19.41
C ILE A 38 11.57 -6.49 18.69
N LYS A 39 12.46 -5.79 19.42
CA LYS A 39 13.59 -5.02 18.86
C LYS A 39 13.17 -4.07 17.72
N GLY A 40 12.03 -3.38 17.88
CA GLY A 40 11.51 -2.40 16.91
C GLY A 40 10.73 -3.00 15.71
N ARG A 41 10.81 -4.31 15.50
CA ARG A 41 10.10 -5.05 14.44
C ARG A 41 8.77 -5.58 14.98
N PHE A 42 7.74 -5.65 14.16
CA PHE A 42 6.50 -6.33 14.58
C PHE A 42 6.77 -7.80 14.84
N ALA A 43 6.25 -8.32 15.94
CA ALA A 43 6.26 -9.75 16.19
C ALA A 43 5.34 -10.45 15.17
N LYS A 44 5.80 -11.57 14.63
CA LYS A 44 4.90 -12.56 14.04
C LYS A 44 4.34 -13.34 15.23
N THR A 45 3.02 -13.35 15.39
CA THR A 45 2.37 -14.24 16.37
C THR A 45 2.80 -15.67 16.07
N PRO A 46 3.40 -16.41 17.01
CA PRO A 46 3.85 -17.79 16.78
C PRO A 46 2.73 -18.82 16.69
N GLU A 47 1.46 -18.42 16.76
CA GLU A 47 0.32 -19.36 16.82
C GLU A 47 -0.68 -19.07 15.71
N THR A 48 -0.31 -19.45 14.49
CA THR A 48 -1.19 -20.00 13.43
C THR A 48 -0.39 -20.05 12.15
N SER A 49 0.43 -21.09 12.04
CA SER A 49 0.44 -21.89 10.81
C SER A 49 -0.98 -22.45 10.58
N GLN A 50 -1.95 -21.58 10.30
CA GLN A 50 -2.95 -22.02 9.35
C GLN A 50 -2.11 -22.20 8.08
N PRO A 51 -2.02 -23.40 7.49
CA PRO A 51 -1.64 -23.42 6.09
C PRO A 51 -2.56 -22.40 5.44
N ILE A 52 -1.98 -21.39 4.79
CA ILE A 52 -2.71 -20.69 3.73
C ILE A 52 -3.33 -21.85 2.95
N PRO A 53 -4.67 -22.02 2.90
CA PRO A 53 -5.24 -23.12 2.15
C PRO A 53 -4.55 -23.03 0.80
N GLU A 54 -3.73 -24.05 0.49
CA GLU A 54 -2.79 -23.99 -0.62
C GLU A 54 -3.61 -23.44 -1.77
N SER A 55 -3.26 -22.23 -2.23
CA SER A 55 -3.99 -21.61 -3.31
C SER A 55 -4.05 -22.68 -4.39
N PRO A 56 -5.25 -23.10 -4.85
CA PRO A 56 -5.35 -24.16 -5.84
C PRO A 56 -4.35 -23.82 -6.95
N PRO A 57 -3.62 -24.82 -7.46
CA PRO A 57 -2.58 -24.60 -8.46
C PRO A 57 -3.14 -23.64 -9.50
N TYR A 58 -2.37 -22.58 -9.80
CA TYR A 58 -2.77 -21.55 -10.74
C TYR A 58 -3.39 -22.21 -11.97
N ASP A 59 -4.70 -22.06 -12.11
CA ASP A 59 -5.48 -22.68 -13.16
C ASP A 59 -5.77 -21.56 -14.17
N PRO A 60 -4.96 -21.43 -15.24
CA PRO A 60 -5.11 -20.34 -16.22
C PRO A 60 -6.49 -20.35 -16.90
N ASP A 61 -7.19 -21.48 -16.89
CA ASP A 61 -8.50 -21.65 -17.51
C ASP A 61 -9.67 -21.25 -16.59
N ARG A 62 -9.42 -21.04 -15.29
CA ARG A 62 -10.43 -20.64 -14.29
C ARG A 62 -10.56 -19.13 -14.10
N LEU A 63 -9.95 -18.34 -15.00
CA LEU A 63 -10.21 -16.91 -15.08
C LEU A 63 -11.50 -16.70 -15.86
N ASP A 64 -12.62 -16.81 -15.14
CA ASP A 64 -13.94 -16.48 -15.69
C ASP A 64 -13.99 -14.96 -15.93
N LEU A 65 -13.52 -14.54 -17.12
CA LEU A 65 -13.47 -13.16 -17.62
C LEU A 65 -14.88 -12.63 -17.95
N GLN A 66 -15.91 -13.16 -17.29
CA GLN A 66 -17.29 -12.70 -17.35
C GLN A 66 -17.42 -11.23 -16.90
N TRP A 67 -16.48 -10.73 -16.08
CA TRP A 67 -16.39 -9.31 -15.70
C TRP A 67 -15.90 -8.38 -16.81
N PHE A 68 -15.38 -8.89 -17.93
CA PHE A 68 -14.89 -8.09 -19.05
C PHE A 68 -15.91 -7.86 -20.17
N HIS A 69 -17.12 -8.41 -20.05
CA HIS A 69 -18.19 -8.24 -21.03
C HIS A 69 -19.30 -7.34 -20.48
N SER A 70 -19.00 -6.07 -20.24
CA SER A 70 -19.98 -4.99 -20.06
C SER A 70 -19.60 -3.78 -20.88
#